data_AF-A0A512ISC5-F1
#
_entry.id   AF-A0A512ISC5-F1
#
_cell.length_a   1.000
_cell.length_b   1.000
_cell.length_c   1.000
_cell.angle_alpha   90.00
_cell.angle_beta   90.00
_cell.angle_gamma   90.00
#
_symmetry.space_group_name_H-M   'P 1'
#
loop_
_entity.id
_entity.type
_entity.pdbx_description
1 polymer ?
#
loop_
_entity_poly.entity_id
_entity_poly.type
_entity_poly.pdbx_seq_one_letter_code
_entity_poly.pdbx_strand_id
1 'polypeptide(L)'
;MTPEEMTAARHALSKLWGLGRLLTYGEMAHILRLRPENGSDTVTKWESGRSPISGPVSVAVEMMLAGAIPPTKDEALALTHARTSPRGPLGENAVGWKKGQRGKHDE
;
A
#
# COMPACT_ATOMS: atom_id res chain seq x y z
N MET A 1 19.00 -3.57 -0.57
CA MET A 1 18.96 -4.06 0.81
C MET A 1 19.75 -5.35 0.95
N THR A 2 20.74 -5.40 1.84
CA THR A 2 21.53 -6.59 2.19
C THR A 2 20.90 -7.37 3.37
N PRO A 3 21.36 -8.60 3.67
CA PRO A 3 20.93 -9.36 4.85
C PRO A 3 21.14 -8.61 6.18
N GLU A 4 22.27 -7.91 6.31
CA GLU A 4 22.61 -7.11 7.48
C GLU A 4 21.69 -5.91 7.61
N GLU A 5 21.38 -5.25 6.49
CA GLU A 5 20.43 -4.13 6.46
C GLU A 5 19.01 -4.58 6.83
N MET A 6 18.56 -5.77 6.38
CA MET A 6 17.27 -6.33 6.78
C MET A 6 17.23 -6.63 8.29
N THR A 7 18.31 -7.21 8.83
CA THR A 7 18.43 -7.46 10.26
C THR A 7 18.37 -6.14 11.05
N ALA A 8 19.16 -5.15 10.63
CA ALA A 8 19.17 -3.82 11.25
C ALA A 8 17.79 -3.13 11.17
N ALA A 9 17.10 -3.26 10.03
CA ALA A 9 15.75 -2.72 9.85
C ALA A 9 14.75 -3.33 10.83
N ARG A 10 14.76 -4.67 11.01
CA ARG A 10 13.88 -5.34 11.98
C ARG A 10 14.12 -4.85 13.41
N HIS A 11 15.38 -4.65 13.79
CA HIS A 11 15.75 -4.05 15.07
C HIS A 11 15.26 -2.59 15.20
N ALA A 12 15.43 -1.79 14.15
CA ALA A 12 15.01 -0.39 14.15
C ALA A 12 13.48 -0.25 14.23
N LEU A 13 12.73 -1.03 13.47
CA LEU A 13 11.25 -1.04 13.51
C LEU A 13 10.73 -1.44 14.89
N SER A 14 11.37 -2.40 15.55
CA SER A 14 11.02 -2.80 16.92
C SER A 14 11.12 -1.65 17.91
N LYS A 15 12.15 -0.82 17.77
CA LYS A 15 12.36 0.39 18.59
C LYS A 15 11.38 1.49 18.21
N LEU A 16 11.20 1.74 16.91
CA LEU A 16 10.31 2.76 16.37
C LEU A 16 8.87 2.57 16.86
N TRP A 17 8.40 1.33 16.93
CA TRP A 17 7.05 0.99 17.38
C TRP A 17 6.95 0.67 18.88
N GLY A 18 8.04 0.81 19.63
CA GLY A 18 8.00 0.69 21.10
C GLY A 18 7.64 -0.69 21.63
N LEU A 19 7.96 -1.78 20.90
CA LEU A 19 7.52 -3.13 21.26
C LEU A 19 8.17 -3.69 22.54
N GLY A 20 9.24 -3.06 23.05
CA GLY A 20 10.01 -3.55 24.21
C GLY A 20 10.76 -4.88 23.98
N ARG A 21 10.61 -5.46 22.78
CA ARG A 21 11.30 -6.67 22.32
C ARG A 21 11.58 -6.55 20.83
N LEU A 22 12.42 -7.46 20.34
CA LEU A 22 12.64 -7.61 18.91
C LEU A 22 11.38 -8.14 18.21
N LEU A 23 11.08 -7.57 17.05
CA LEU A 23 10.06 -8.03 16.12
C LEU A 23 10.42 -9.44 15.66
N THR A 24 9.48 -10.37 15.77
CA THR A 24 9.69 -11.76 15.34
C THR A 24 9.68 -11.85 13.81
N TYR A 25 10.21 -12.94 13.26
CA TYR A 25 10.16 -13.19 11.81
C TYR A 25 8.71 -13.30 11.30
N GLY A 26 7.81 -13.87 12.09
CA GLY A 26 6.38 -13.99 11.74
C GLY A 26 5.68 -12.64 11.69
N GLU A 27 5.99 -11.74 12.64
CA GLU A 27 5.46 -10.38 12.63
C GLU A 27 6.00 -9.59 11.44
N MET A 28 7.31 -9.67 11.16
CA MET A 28 7.90 -9.03 9.99
C MET A 28 7.25 -9.54 8.69
N ALA A 29 7.07 -10.85 8.58
CA ALA A 29 6.38 -11.46 7.45
C ALA A 29 4.92 -10.98 7.32
N HIS A 30 4.21 -10.84 8.44
CA HIS A 30 2.84 -10.35 8.46
C HIS A 30 2.75 -8.89 7.98
N ILE A 31 3.62 -8.02 8.50
CA ILE A 31 3.69 -6.61 8.10
C ILE A 31 4.02 -6.46 6.62
N LEU A 32 4.94 -7.29 6.11
CA LEU A 32 5.30 -7.35 4.69
C LEU A 32 4.28 -8.09 3.81
N ARG A 33 3.16 -8.56 4.39
CA ARG A 33 2.09 -9.28 3.71
C ARG A 33 2.59 -10.51 2.93
N LEU A 34 3.57 -11.20 3.50
CA LEU A 34 4.03 -12.47 2.97
C LEU A 34 2.99 -13.56 3.24
N ARG A 35 3.06 -14.63 2.46
CA ARG A 35 2.20 -15.79 2.66
C ARG A 35 2.47 -16.41 4.04
N PRO A 36 1.42 -16.75 4.83
CA PRO A 36 1.61 -17.23 6.19
C PRO A 36 2.32 -18.57 6.26
N GLU A 37 2.22 -19.41 5.21
CA GLU A 37 2.81 -20.75 5.19
C GLU A 37 4.34 -20.73 5.18
N ASN A 38 4.96 -19.71 4.58
CA ASN A 38 6.42 -19.64 4.40
C ASN A 38 7.04 -18.26 4.68
N GLY A 39 6.27 -17.30 5.17
CA GLY A 39 6.73 -15.93 5.38
C GLY A 39 7.87 -15.83 6.39
N SER A 40 7.76 -16.48 7.55
CA SER A 40 8.82 -16.48 8.57
C SER A 40 10.13 -17.10 8.06
N ASP A 41 10.04 -18.21 7.31
CA ASP A 41 11.20 -18.87 6.70
C ASP A 41 11.84 -17.97 5.63
N THR A 42 11.01 -17.26 4.86
CA THR A 42 11.47 -16.29 3.85
C THR A 42 12.27 -15.15 4.49
N VAL A 43 11.76 -14.55 5.58
CA VAL A 43 12.50 -13.50 6.33
C VAL A 43 13.81 -14.07 6.90
N THR A 44 13.77 -15.29 7.43
CA THR A 44 14.98 -15.97 7.93
C THR A 44 16.02 -16.18 6.81
N LYS A 45 15.58 -16.54 5.61
CA LYS A 45 16.44 -16.70 4.43
C LYS A 45 17.04 -15.38 3.95
N TRP A 46 16.29 -14.28 4.07
CA TRP A 46 16.80 -12.94 3.77
C TRP A 46 17.90 -12.51 4.74
N GLU A 47 17.67 -12.62 6.05
CA GLU A 47 18.67 -12.22 7.06
C GLU A 47 19.92 -13.12 7.08
N SER A 48 19.80 -14.37 6.63
CA SER A 48 20.94 -15.29 6.49
C SER A 48 21.64 -15.20 5.13
N GLY A 49 21.16 -14.37 4.19
CA GLY A 49 21.70 -14.27 2.83
C GLY A 49 21.44 -15.49 1.95
N ARG A 50 20.65 -16.46 2.40
CA ARG A 50 20.27 -17.65 1.61
C ARG A 50 19.28 -17.34 0.48
N SER A 51 18.64 -16.17 0.52
CA SER A 51 17.78 -15.71 -0.56
C SER A 51 17.90 -14.21 -0.74
N PRO A 52 17.87 -13.70 -1.99
CA PRO A 52 17.90 -12.27 -2.23
C PRO A 52 16.62 -11.60 -1.74
N ILE A 53 16.77 -10.40 -1.19
CA ILE A 53 15.65 -9.52 -0.85
C ILE A 53 15.17 -8.84 -2.13
N SER A 54 13.88 -8.88 -2.40
CA SER A 54 13.35 -8.26 -3.62
C SER A 54 13.35 -6.72 -3.51
N GLY A 55 13.39 -6.04 -4.66
CA GLY A 55 13.28 -4.58 -4.72
C GLY A 55 12.04 -4.02 -4.02
N PRO A 56 10.82 -4.54 -4.29
CA PRO A 56 9.60 -4.09 -3.63
C PRO A 56 9.64 -4.26 -2.10
N VAL A 57 10.23 -5.34 -1.60
CA VAL A 57 10.41 -5.54 -0.16
C VAL A 57 11.37 -4.52 0.42
N SER A 58 12.48 -4.24 -0.26
CA SER A 58 13.46 -3.23 0.17
C SER A 58 12.78 -1.86 0.32
N VAL A 59 12.02 -1.42 -0.69
CA VAL A 59 11.28 -0.15 -0.67
C VAL A 59 10.26 -0.11 0.46
N ALA A 60 9.48 -1.18 0.66
CA ALA A 60 8.49 -1.22 1.73
C ALA A 60 9.13 -1.05 3.12
N VAL A 61 10.28 -1.71 3.35
CA VAL A 61 11.04 -1.58 4.60
C VAL A 61 11.59 -0.17 4.78
N GLU A 62 12.17 0.43 3.74
CA GLU A 62 12.67 1.80 3.76
C GLU A 62 11.57 2.82 4.08
N MET A 63 10.37 2.66 3.49
CA MET A 63 9.22 3.50 3.79
C MET A 63 8.79 3.37 5.25
N MET A 64 8.74 2.16 5.79
CA MET A 64 8.38 1.95 7.21
C MET A 64 9.41 2.57 8.16
N LEU A 65 10.70 2.46 7.84
CA LEU A 65 11.77 3.11 8.61
C LEU A 65 11.68 4.64 8.55
N ALA A 66 11.17 5.20 7.45
CA ALA A 66 10.86 6.62 7.32
C ALA A 66 9.57 7.05 8.07
N GLY A 67 8.91 6.13 8.78
CA GLY A 67 7.71 6.40 9.57
C GLY A 67 6.40 6.11 8.85
N ALA A 68 6.43 5.55 7.63
CA ALA A 68 5.20 5.11 6.98
C ALA A 68 4.56 3.95 7.75
N ILE A 69 3.25 4.05 7.99
CA ILE A 69 2.46 2.97 8.58
C ILE A 69 1.74 2.28 7.43
N PRO A 70 2.03 0.98 7.15
CA PRO A 70 1.32 0.26 6.11
C PRO A 70 -0.17 0.15 6.48
N PRO A 71 -1.09 0.31 5.52
CA PRO A 71 -2.51 0.20 5.80
C PRO A 71 -2.83 -1.22 6.29
N THR A 72 -3.90 -1.34 7.07
CA THR A 72 -4.49 -2.63 7.40
C THR A 72 -5.01 -3.32 6.14
N LYS A 73 -5.36 -4.61 6.26
CA LYS A 73 -5.95 -5.37 5.14
C LYS A 73 -7.26 -4.72 4.68
N ASP A 74 -8.09 -4.31 5.62
CA ASP A 74 -9.40 -3.71 5.34
C ASP A 74 -9.25 -2.32 4.69
N GLU A 75 -8.30 -1.51 5.16
CA GLU A 75 -7.97 -0.22 4.53
C GLU A 75 -7.46 -0.40 3.10
N ALA A 76 -6.62 -1.40 2.84
CA ALA A 76 -6.13 -1.67 1.48
C ALA A 76 -7.24 -2.16 0.54
N LEU A 77 -8.19 -2.97 1.04
CA LEU A 77 -9.36 -3.40 0.28
C LEU A 77 -10.28 -2.22 -0.05
N ALA A 78 -10.51 -1.33 0.93
CA ALA A 78 -11.28 -0.10 0.72
C ALA A 78 -10.66 0.80 -0.37
N LEU A 79 -9.35 0.98 -0.37
CA LEU A 79 -8.63 1.74 -1.40
C LEU A 79 -8.75 1.12 -2.80
N THR A 80 -8.82 -0.21 -2.88
CA THR A 80 -8.98 -0.92 -4.15
C THR A 80 -10.39 -0.71 -4.71
N HIS A 81 -11.42 -0.86 -3.87
CA HIS A 81 -12.81 -0.63 -4.26
C HIS A 81 -13.11 0.84 -4.61
N ALA A 82 -12.43 1.78 -3.94
CA ALA A 82 -12.52 3.20 -4.29
C ALA A 82 -11.97 3.51 -5.69
N ARG A 83 -10.96 2.76 -6.16
CA ARG A 83 -10.39 2.93 -7.51
C ARG A 83 -11.20 2.23 -8.61
N THR A 84 -11.91 1.16 -8.29
CA THR A 84 -12.70 0.38 -9.26
C THR A 84 -14.18 0.75 -9.28
N SER A 85 -14.64 1.59 -8.35
CA SER A 85 -15.95 2.23 -8.49
C SER A 85 -15.95 3.07 -9.77
N PRO A 86 -16.87 2.85 -10.73
CA PRO A 86 -17.00 3.75 -11.86
C PRO A 86 -17.21 5.14 -11.26
N ARG A 87 -16.44 6.13 -11.72
CA ARG A 87 -16.72 7.52 -11.36
C ARG A 87 -18.21 7.73 -11.63
N GLY A 88 -19.00 7.90 -10.56
CA GLY A 88 -20.42 8.24 -10.69
C GLY A 88 -20.56 9.44 -11.62
N PRO A 89 -21.70 9.58 -12.31
CA PRO A 89 -21.83 10.54 -13.40
C PRO A 89 -21.37 11.91 -12.92
N LEU A 90 -20.47 12.52 -13.70
CA LEU A 90 -20.14 13.94 -13.57
C LEU A 90 -21.46 14.68 -13.41
N GLY A 91 -21.64 15.36 -12.29
CA GLY A 91 -22.88 16.03 -11.95
C GLY A 91 -23.41 16.80 -13.16
N GLU A 92 -24.60 16.43 -13.61
CA GLU A 92 -25.44 17.29 -14.43
C GLU A 92 -25.63 18.59 -13.66
N ASN A 93 -24.81 19.61 -13.93
CA ASN A 93 -25.07 21.03 -13.65
C ASN A 93 -23.99 21.92 -14.28
N ALA A 94 -24.10 22.10 -15.61
CA ALA A 94 -23.61 23.22 -16.43
C ALA A 94 -23.51 22.66 -17.86
N VAL A 95 -24.31 23.03 -18.85
CA VAL A 95 -24.68 24.36 -19.31
C VAL A 95 -25.98 24.21 -20.10
N GLY A 96 -27.00 25.02 -19.77
CA GLY A 96 -28.22 25.10 -20.56
C GLY A 96 -27.94 25.64 -21.96
N TRP A 97 -27.85 24.75 -22.96
CA TRP A 97 -27.95 25.12 -24.36
C TRP A 97 -29.43 25.36 -24.67
N LYS A 98 -29.85 26.63 -24.63
CA LYS A 98 -31.16 27.05 -25.16
C LYS A 98 -31.26 26.63 -26.63
N LYS A 99 -32.14 25.68 -26.94
CA LYS A 99 -32.61 25.43 -28.31
C LYS A 99 -33.23 26.73 -28.81
N GLY A 100 -32.64 27.31 -29.85
CA GLY A 100 -33.16 28.48 -30.53
C GLY A 100 -34.57 28.22 -31.04
N GLN A 101 -35.52 29.03 -30.58
CA GLN A 101 -36.81 29.22 -31.23
C GLN A 101 -36.55 29.92 -32.57
N ARG A 102 -36.74 29.21 -33.67
CA ARG A 102 -36.78 29.79 -35.01
C ARG A 102 -38.20 30.29 -35.22
N GLY A 103 -38.35 31.62 -35.24
CA GLY A 103 -39.62 32.30 -35.42
C GLY A 103 -40.29 31.91 -36.74
N LYS A 104 -41.61 31.73 -36.66
CA LYS A 104 -42.51 31.79 -37.81
C LYS A 104 -42.43 33.21 -38.38
N HIS A 105 -42.17 33.31 -39.67
CA HIS A 105 -42.43 34.52 -40.44
C HIS A 105 -43.72 34.22 -41.21
N ASP A 106 -44.82 34.79 -40.73
CA ASP A 106 -46.02 35.01 -41.52
C ASP A 106 -45.84 36.40 -42.16
N GLU A 107 -45.73 36.46 -43.48
CA GLU A 107 -46.42 37.41 -44.39
C GLU A 107 -46.19 37.04 -45.85
#